data_AF-A0AAV1XUW3-F1
#
_entry.id   AF-A0AAV1XUW3-F1
#
_cell.length_a   1.000
_cell.length_b   1.000
_cell.length_c   1.000
_cell.angle_alpha   90.00
_cell.angle_beta   90.00
_cell.angle_gamma   90.00
#
_symmetry.space_group_name_H-M   'P 1'
#
loop_
_entity.id
_entity.type
_entity.pdbx_description
1 polymer ?
#
loop_
_entity_poly.entity_id
_entity_poly.type
_entity_poly.pdbx_seq_one_letter_code
_entity_poly.pdbx_strand_id
1 'polypeptide(L)'
;MLAPNHTHQTLPLPPQQPPCLPPNLLRRHLLTSTTALTISFNFNVSFTSISEPVASARGLFQMPPPRLSNRYFMVRAGESEFESMGVINTNPVAKTSVDNGLSERGKKQAIRAAFDLKEMGACDKSCWIWPAITQRAYQTAEIIAAVNAVPRSYIVPEYSFLDARGLGAYEGKNLESVSEIYASDVISPNTKPPPIDDGTPNESVADVFVRITQLMSILETQYSGDTVVIVSPDSDNLTILQAGLIGLDLRRHMDLSFAPGEVRFVDKNDIPTYKQPASAIYKCFNPPSCN
;
A
#
# COMPACT_ATOMS: atom_id res chain seq x y z
N MET A 1 43.99 -7.86 60.46
CA MET A 1 43.06 -8.19 61.55
C MET A 1 41.64 -8.02 61.03
N LEU A 2 40.85 -9.10 61.15
CA LEU A 2 39.39 -9.23 61.13
C LEU A 2 38.56 -8.72 59.92
N ALA A 3 37.83 -9.68 59.35
CA ALA A 3 36.72 -9.56 58.41
C ALA A 3 35.36 -9.43 59.18
N PRO A 4 34.19 -9.76 58.60
CA PRO A 4 33.25 -8.89 57.88
C PRO A 4 31.82 -8.88 58.49
N ASN A 5 30.87 -8.11 57.93
CA ASN A 5 29.39 -8.29 57.98
C ASN A 5 28.70 -6.99 57.50
N HIS A 6 27.51 -6.92 56.87
CA HIS A 6 26.53 -7.88 56.38
C HIS A 6 25.71 -7.18 55.27
N THR A 7 25.31 -7.95 54.27
CA THR A 7 24.35 -7.65 53.21
C THR A 7 22.92 -7.48 53.74
N HIS A 8 22.18 -6.48 53.22
CA HIS A 8 20.71 -6.54 53.14
C HIS A 8 20.24 -6.10 51.75
N GLN A 9 19.72 -7.06 51.00
CA GLN A 9 18.97 -6.90 49.76
C GLN A 9 17.53 -6.47 50.09
N THR A 10 17.04 -5.42 49.43
CA THR A 10 15.61 -5.08 49.37
C THR A 10 15.02 -5.64 48.08
N LEU A 11 14.08 -6.58 48.22
CA LEU A 11 13.26 -7.15 47.14
C LEU A 11 12.06 -6.23 46.83
N PRO A 12 11.63 -6.10 45.56
CA PRO A 12 10.41 -5.37 45.19
C PRO A 12 9.14 -6.22 45.37
N LEU A 13 8.04 -5.54 45.74
CA LEU A 13 6.70 -6.10 45.91
C LEU A 13 6.06 -6.55 44.58
N PRO A 14 5.23 -7.62 44.57
CA PRO A 14 4.53 -8.09 43.38
C PRO A 14 3.23 -7.31 43.09
N PRO A 15 2.78 -7.26 41.81
CA PRO A 15 1.55 -6.59 41.42
C PRO A 15 0.28 -7.40 41.75
N GLN A 16 -0.77 -6.72 42.23
CA GLN A 16 -2.08 -7.28 42.51
C GLN A 16 -2.87 -7.61 41.23
N GLN A 17 -3.42 -8.82 41.15
CA GLN A 17 -4.39 -9.26 40.14
C GLN A 17 -5.83 -8.85 40.52
N PRO A 18 -6.69 -8.47 39.56
CA PRO A 18 -8.14 -8.42 39.78
C PRO A 18 -8.80 -9.81 39.58
N PRO A 19 -9.91 -10.11 40.28
CA PRO A 19 -10.53 -11.44 40.27
C PRO A 19 -11.41 -11.71 39.04
N CYS A 20 -11.35 -12.95 38.55
CA CYS A 20 -12.26 -13.58 37.59
C CYS A 20 -13.44 -14.27 38.31
N LEU A 21 -14.64 -14.28 37.68
CA LEU A 21 -15.49 -15.47 37.32
C LEU A 21 -16.96 -15.07 36.94
N PRO A 22 -17.77 -15.95 36.27
CA PRO A 22 -18.60 -15.68 35.06
C PRO A 22 -20.14 -15.88 35.33
N PRO A 23 -21.06 -16.34 34.41
CA PRO A 23 -21.10 -16.46 32.93
C PRO A 23 -22.42 -15.96 32.23
N ASN A 24 -22.40 -15.92 30.89
CA ASN A 24 -23.48 -16.12 29.91
C ASN A 24 -24.95 -15.79 30.27
N LEU A 25 -25.54 -14.78 29.62
CA LEU A 25 -26.96 -14.78 29.23
C LEU A 25 -27.18 -14.15 27.85
N LEU A 26 -27.54 -15.04 26.91
CA LEU A 26 -28.37 -14.88 25.72
C LEU A 26 -29.03 -13.50 25.51
N ARG A 27 -28.67 -12.81 24.41
CA ARG A 27 -29.46 -11.70 23.88
C ARG A 27 -30.20 -12.14 22.60
N ARG A 28 -31.28 -12.90 22.79
CA ARG A 28 -32.39 -13.01 21.82
C ARG A 28 -33.62 -12.37 22.45
N HIS A 29 -34.45 -11.78 21.59
CA HIS A 29 -35.77 -11.19 21.83
C HIS A 29 -35.79 -9.68 22.15
N LEU A 30 -36.05 -8.88 21.11
CA LEU A 30 -37.02 -7.80 21.21
C LEU A 30 -38.09 -8.05 20.14
N LEU A 31 -39.28 -8.48 20.57
CA LEU A 31 -40.49 -8.52 19.76
C LEU A 31 -41.38 -7.35 20.17
N THR A 32 -41.90 -6.68 19.14
CA THR A 32 -43.24 -6.06 19.01
C THR A 32 -43.65 -4.96 19.98
N SER A 33 -43.90 -3.76 19.43
CA SER A 33 -45.28 -3.26 19.16
C SER A 33 -45.28 -1.74 19.08
N THR A 34 -45.87 -1.17 18.02
CA THR A 34 -46.64 0.08 18.12
C THR A 34 -47.49 0.30 16.85
N THR A 35 -48.79 0.03 17.05
CA THR A 35 -49.93 0.85 16.62
C THR A 35 -50.03 1.30 15.16
N ALA A 36 -50.95 0.64 14.46
CA ALA A 36 -51.55 1.11 13.22
C ALA A 36 -52.38 2.38 13.44
N LEU A 37 -52.04 3.44 12.70
CA LEU A 37 -52.89 4.60 12.44
C LEU A 37 -52.98 4.75 10.92
N THR A 38 -54.10 4.31 10.34
CA THR A 38 -54.39 4.46 8.92
C THR A 38 -54.89 5.88 8.66
N ILE A 39 -54.02 6.72 8.07
CA ILE A 39 -54.44 7.95 7.41
C ILE A 39 -54.15 7.78 5.93
N SER A 40 -55.21 7.62 5.14
CA SER A 40 -55.16 7.43 3.70
C SER A 40 -54.89 8.77 3.02
N PHE A 41 -53.62 9.06 2.72
CA PHE A 41 -53.24 10.10 1.77
C PHE A 41 -52.82 9.44 0.45
N ASN A 42 -53.60 9.69 -0.61
CA ASN A 42 -53.26 9.33 -1.98
C ASN A 42 -52.13 10.24 -2.49
N PHE A 43 -50.88 9.88 -2.23
CA PHE A 43 -49.72 10.42 -2.93
C PHE A 43 -49.26 9.42 -3.98
N ASN A 44 -49.47 9.77 -5.24
CA ASN A 44 -48.98 9.01 -6.39
C ASN A 44 -47.49 9.34 -6.57
N VAL A 45 -46.63 8.73 -5.77
CA VAL A 45 -45.17 8.82 -5.93
C VAL A 45 -44.74 7.68 -6.82
N SER A 46 -44.31 8.00 -8.04
CA SER A 46 -43.60 7.06 -8.90
C SER A 46 -42.26 6.71 -8.25
N PHE A 47 -42.23 5.62 -7.49
CA PHE A 47 -40.99 5.03 -7.00
C PHE A 47 -40.25 4.42 -8.18
N THR A 48 -39.38 5.20 -8.82
CA THR A 48 -38.27 4.61 -9.57
C THR A 48 -37.39 3.88 -8.57
N SER A 49 -37.48 2.56 -8.58
CA SER A 49 -36.52 1.66 -7.94
C SER A 49 -35.13 1.95 -8.51
N ILE A 50 -34.39 2.84 -7.85
CA ILE A 50 -32.95 2.92 -7.99
C ILE A 50 -32.44 1.73 -7.19
N SER A 51 -32.30 0.60 -7.88
CA SER A 51 -31.56 -0.55 -7.38
C SER A 51 -30.11 -0.10 -7.24
N GLU A 52 -29.76 0.51 -6.11
CA GLU A 52 -28.35 0.63 -5.73
C GLU A 52 -27.77 -0.78 -5.77
N PRO A 53 -26.64 -1.00 -6.47
CA PRO A 53 -26.03 -2.31 -6.47
C PRO A 53 -25.66 -2.61 -5.01
N VAL A 54 -26.35 -3.61 -4.44
CA VAL A 54 -26.02 -4.20 -3.15
C VAL A 54 -24.51 -4.39 -3.13
N ALA A 55 -23.84 -3.84 -2.13
CA ALA A 55 -22.40 -3.94 -1.96
C ALA A 55 -21.99 -5.42 -2.00
N SER A 56 -21.62 -5.89 -3.18
CA SER A 56 -21.00 -7.20 -3.36
C SER A 56 -19.73 -7.13 -2.54
N ALA A 57 -19.54 -8.09 -1.63
CA ALA A 57 -18.29 -8.22 -0.91
C ALA A 57 -17.17 -8.25 -1.95
N ARG A 58 -16.46 -7.14 -2.11
CA ARG A 58 -15.28 -7.08 -2.97
C ARG A 58 -14.31 -8.02 -2.27
N GLY A 59 -14.18 -9.24 -2.80
CA GLY A 59 -13.15 -10.18 -2.34
C GLY A 59 -11.77 -9.51 -2.42
N LEU A 60 -10.76 -10.17 -1.87
CA LEU A 60 -9.37 -9.68 -1.95
C LEU A 60 -9.05 -9.25 -3.40
N PHE A 61 -8.39 -8.11 -3.57
CA PHE A 61 -8.04 -7.60 -4.90
C PHE A 61 -7.17 -8.63 -5.62
N GLN A 62 -7.57 -8.98 -6.85
CA GLN A 62 -6.88 -9.96 -7.67
C GLN A 62 -6.14 -9.26 -8.80
N MET A 63 -4.90 -9.71 -9.07
CA MET A 63 -4.06 -9.21 -10.14
C MET A 63 -3.99 -10.23 -11.29
N PRO A 64 -4.04 -9.80 -12.56
CA PRO A 64 -4.51 -8.50 -13.00
C PRO A 64 -6.00 -8.30 -12.69
N PRO A 65 -6.45 -7.08 -12.34
CA PRO A 65 -7.83 -6.85 -11.93
C PRO A 65 -8.80 -6.89 -13.11
N PRO A 66 -10.03 -7.41 -12.93
CA PRO A 66 -11.04 -7.36 -13.99
C PRO A 66 -11.49 -5.93 -14.32
N ARG A 67 -11.37 -5.01 -13.37
CA ARG A 67 -11.63 -3.58 -13.52
C ARG A 67 -10.96 -2.80 -12.40
N LEU A 68 -10.60 -1.55 -12.68
CA LEU A 68 -10.27 -0.55 -11.66
C LEU A 68 -11.43 0.43 -11.56
N SER A 69 -11.94 0.65 -10.34
CA SER A 69 -12.94 1.69 -10.10
C SER A 69 -12.33 3.07 -10.07
N ASN A 70 -11.10 3.20 -9.55
CA ASN A 70 -10.42 4.48 -9.41
C ASN A 70 -9.62 4.85 -10.66
N ARG A 71 -9.11 6.08 -10.70
CA ARG A 71 -8.05 6.52 -11.62
C ARG A 71 -6.74 6.57 -10.84
N TYR A 72 -5.67 5.99 -11.37
CA TYR A 72 -4.38 5.96 -10.70
C TYR A 72 -3.32 6.71 -11.48
N PHE A 73 -2.55 7.51 -10.74
CA PHE A 73 -1.31 8.11 -11.20
C PHE A 73 -0.18 7.59 -10.31
N MET A 74 0.88 7.08 -10.92
CA MET A 74 2.06 6.57 -10.25
C MET A 74 3.17 7.59 -10.36
N VAL A 75 3.81 7.92 -9.23
CA VAL A 75 4.89 8.90 -9.16
C VAL A 75 6.06 8.32 -8.41
N ARG A 76 7.23 8.26 -9.04
CA ARG A 76 8.48 8.02 -8.32
C ARG A 76 8.92 9.32 -7.67
N ALA A 77 9.25 9.29 -6.39
CA ALA A 77 9.85 10.42 -5.68
C ALA A 77 11.06 10.98 -6.44
N GLY A 78 11.37 12.26 -6.22
CA GLY A 78 12.64 12.81 -6.68
C GLY A 78 13.83 12.13 -6.02
N GLU A 79 15.01 12.36 -6.59
CA GLU A 79 16.29 11.88 -6.07
C GLU A 79 16.48 12.29 -4.60
N SER A 80 16.92 11.37 -3.74
CA SER A 80 17.26 11.68 -2.34
C SER A 80 18.72 12.08 -2.15
N GLU A 81 19.08 12.57 -0.97
CA GLU A 81 20.50 12.79 -0.65
C GLU A 81 21.30 11.47 -0.61
N PHE A 82 20.71 10.36 -0.13
CA PHE A 82 21.36 9.05 -0.29
C PHE A 82 21.60 8.65 -1.75
N GLU A 83 20.61 8.84 -2.62
CA GLU A 83 20.79 8.58 -4.06
C GLU A 83 21.83 9.52 -4.69
N SER A 84 21.87 10.80 -4.27
CA SER A 84 22.85 11.78 -4.77
C SER A 84 24.28 11.43 -4.37
N MET A 85 24.45 10.80 -3.20
CA MET A 85 25.71 10.23 -2.72
C MET A 85 26.04 8.86 -3.34
N GLY A 86 25.13 8.29 -4.15
CA GLY A 86 25.31 6.97 -4.75
C GLY A 86 25.24 5.84 -3.74
N VAL A 87 24.45 5.99 -2.68
CA VAL A 87 24.31 5.00 -1.59
C VAL A 87 22.90 4.43 -1.57
N ILE A 88 22.80 3.10 -1.45
CA ILE A 88 21.53 2.40 -1.25
C ILE A 88 21.03 2.66 0.16
N ASN A 89 19.79 3.14 0.27
CA ASN A 89 19.09 3.27 1.55
C ASN A 89 17.66 2.72 1.48
N THR A 90 17.47 1.58 2.14
CA THR A 90 16.23 0.81 2.24
C THR A 90 15.91 0.39 3.68
N ASN A 91 16.80 0.68 4.64
CA ASN A 91 16.58 0.41 6.05
C ASN A 91 15.43 1.29 6.59
N PRO A 92 14.35 0.69 7.15
CA PRO A 92 13.22 1.43 7.72
C PRO A 92 13.58 2.38 8.86
N VAL A 93 14.71 2.17 9.55
CA VAL A 93 15.19 3.06 10.64
C VAL A 93 15.55 4.45 10.11
N ALA A 94 16.13 4.52 8.91
CA ALA A 94 16.57 5.77 8.31
C ALA A 94 15.48 6.44 7.45
N LYS A 95 14.28 5.83 7.33
CA LYS A 95 13.33 6.26 6.30
C LYS A 95 12.81 7.68 6.46
N THR A 96 12.73 8.20 7.69
CA THR A 96 12.35 9.58 8.03
C THR A 96 13.57 10.49 8.31
N SER A 97 14.79 9.99 8.09
CA SER A 97 16.01 10.80 8.21
C SER A 97 15.99 11.95 7.21
N VAL A 98 16.64 13.06 7.58
CA VAL A 98 16.87 14.20 6.69
C VAL A 98 17.66 13.77 5.45
N ASP A 99 18.64 12.87 5.60
CA ASP A 99 19.46 12.35 4.50
C ASP A 99 18.66 11.44 3.54
N ASN A 100 17.49 10.97 3.97
CA ASN A 100 16.54 10.27 3.10
C ASN A 100 15.51 11.21 2.46
N GLY A 101 15.63 12.51 2.68
CA GLY A 101 14.85 13.55 2.03
C GLY A 101 15.32 13.83 0.61
N LEU A 102 14.55 14.65 -0.11
CA LEU A 102 14.86 15.08 -1.46
C LEU A 102 16.13 15.91 -1.52
N SER A 103 17.00 15.57 -2.48
CA SER A 103 18.13 16.42 -2.86
C SER A 103 17.64 17.71 -3.51
N GLU A 104 18.54 18.68 -3.71
CA GLU A 104 18.22 19.89 -4.48
C GLU A 104 17.76 19.58 -5.92
N ARG A 105 18.29 18.51 -6.52
CA ARG A 105 17.84 18.00 -7.81
C ARG A 105 16.48 17.30 -7.67
N GLY A 106 16.30 16.50 -6.62
CA GLY A 106 15.04 15.84 -6.27
C GLY A 106 13.87 16.80 -6.11
N LYS A 107 14.08 17.96 -5.48
CA LYS A 107 13.05 19.02 -5.35
C LYS A 107 12.60 19.54 -6.71
N LYS A 108 13.53 19.77 -7.64
CA LYS A 108 13.20 20.20 -9.02
C LYS A 108 12.45 19.13 -9.79
N GLN A 109 12.82 17.87 -9.62
CA GLN A 109 12.12 16.72 -10.20
C GLN A 109 10.69 16.61 -9.65
N ALA A 110 10.49 16.78 -8.34
CA ALA A 110 9.17 16.78 -7.71
C ALA A 110 8.28 17.94 -8.21
N ILE A 111 8.85 19.14 -8.40
CA ILE A 111 8.13 20.27 -9.00
C ILE A 111 7.68 19.93 -10.42
N ARG A 112 8.56 19.33 -11.24
CA ARG A 112 8.21 18.89 -12.59
C ARG A 112 7.09 17.86 -12.57
N ALA A 113 7.20 16.82 -11.73
CA ALA A 113 6.18 15.81 -11.55
C ALA A 113 4.81 16.43 -11.18
N ALA A 114 4.82 17.45 -10.33
CA ALA A 114 3.62 18.16 -9.93
C ALA A 114 2.94 18.91 -11.10
N PHE A 115 3.73 19.49 -12.01
CA PHE A 115 3.21 20.11 -13.23
C PHE A 115 2.73 19.06 -14.25
N ASP A 116 3.45 17.96 -14.42
CA ASP A 116 3.06 16.87 -15.32
C ASP A 116 1.69 16.28 -14.87
N LEU A 117 1.48 16.08 -13.57
CA LEU A 117 0.17 15.67 -13.02
C LEU A 117 -0.94 16.68 -13.30
N LYS A 118 -0.61 17.98 -13.22
CA LYS A 118 -1.56 19.06 -13.49
C LYS A 118 -1.97 19.06 -14.96
N GLU A 119 -1.02 18.91 -15.87
CA GLU A 119 -1.27 18.82 -17.31
C GLU A 119 -2.13 17.60 -17.67
N MET A 120 -1.93 16.47 -16.97
CA MET A 120 -2.75 15.26 -17.12
C MET A 120 -4.15 15.36 -16.48
N GLY A 121 -4.49 16.47 -15.82
CA GLY A 121 -5.78 16.64 -15.14
C GLY A 121 -5.99 15.64 -13.99
N ALA A 122 -4.91 15.27 -13.29
CA ALA A 122 -4.98 14.30 -12.20
C ALA A 122 -5.83 14.82 -11.03
N CYS A 123 -5.75 16.12 -10.74
CA CYS A 123 -6.36 16.74 -9.56
C CYS A 123 -7.39 17.84 -9.88
N ASP A 124 -7.92 17.90 -11.11
CA ASP A 124 -8.87 18.95 -11.56
C ASP A 124 -10.16 19.05 -10.74
N LYS A 125 -10.63 17.92 -10.19
CA LYS A 125 -11.80 17.87 -9.29
C LYS A 125 -11.34 17.72 -7.84
N SER A 126 -10.78 16.56 -7.55
CA SER A 126 -10.18 16.17 -6.27
C SER A 126 -9.33 14.94 -6.51
N CYS A 127 -8.23 14.82 -5.78
CA CYS A 127 -7.38 13.65 -5.81
C CYS A 127 -6.87 13.34 -4.40
N TRP A 128 -6.67 12.07 -4.10
CA TRP A 128 -6.00 11.61 -2.88
C TRP A 128 -4.54 11.34 -3.20
N ILE A 129 -3.62 11.85 -2.40
CA ILE A 129 -2.18 11.61 -2.57
C ILE A 129 -1.76 10.61 -1.50
N TRP A 130 -1.29 9.45 -1.93
CA TRP A 130 -0.87 8.33 -1.09
C TRP A 130 0.64 8.15 -1.18
N PRO A 131 1.43 8.92 -0.40
CA PRO A 131 2.87 8.72 -0.33
C PRO A 131 3.25 7.64 0.66
N ALA A 132 4.37 6.96 0.40
CA ALA A 132 5.10 6.30 1.48
C ALA A 132 5.57 7.33 2.52
N ILE A 133 5.73 6.92 3.78
CA ILE A 133 6.26 7.77 4.84
C ILE A 133 7.78 8.04 4.75
N THR A 134 8.47 7.49 3.75
CA THR A 134 9.86 7.87 3.50
C THR A 134 9.95 9.38 3.26
N GLN A 135 10.98 10.03 3.78
CA GLN A 135 11.10 11.50 3.76
C GLN A 135 10.99 12.07 2.33
N ARG A 136 11.69 11.47 1.35
CA ARG A 136 11.62 11.87 -0.07
C ARG A 136 10.22 11.75 -0.70
N ALA A 137 9.49 10.68 -0.42
CA ALA A 137 8.15 10.48 -0.99
C ALA A 137 7.14 11.43 -0.35
N TYR A 138 7.20 11.63 0.96
CA TYR A 138 6.33 12.57 1.66
C TYR A 138 6.57 14.02 1.23
N GLN A 139 7.84 14.45 1.11
CA GLN A 139 8.18 15.76 0.59
C GLN A 139 7.73 15.95 -0.86
N THR A 140 7.87 14.91 -1.70
CA THR A 140 7.35 14.93 -3.08
C THR A 140 5.83 15.13 -3.08
N ALA A 141 5.09 14.43 -2.22
CA ALA A 141 3.65 14.59 -2.09
C ALA A 141 3.24 15.98 -1.60
N GLU A 142 3.97 16.59 -0.66
CA GLU A 142 3.70 17.97 -0.24
C GLU A 142 3.91 18.97 -1.38
N ILE A 143 4.94 18.79 -2.21
CA ILE A 143 5.18 19.62 -3.40
C ILE A 143 4.05 19.44 -4.41
N ILE A 144 3.66 18.19 -4.71
CA ILE A 144 2.54 17.89 -5.61
C ILE A 144 1.26 18.56 -5.11
N ALA A 145 0.97 18.43 -3.82
CA ALA A 145 -0.22 19.00 -3.21
C ALA A 145 -0.23 20.53 -3.32
N ALA A 146 0.90 21.18 -3.02
CA ALA A 146 1.03 22.63 -3.09
C ALA A 146 0.79 23.18 -4.51
N VAL A 147 1.39 22.56 -5.53
CA VAL A 147 1.27 23.00 -6.94
C VAL A 147 -0.14 22.76 -7.51
N ASN A 148 -0.79 21.69 -7.07
CA ASN A 148 -2.12 21.28 -7.53
C ASN A 148 -3.26 21.77 -6.62
N ALA A 149 -2.97 22.64 -5.65
CA ALA A 149 -3.94 23.17 -4.68
C ALA A 149 -4.74 22.08 -3.92
N VAL A 150 -4.10 20.94 -3.67
CA VAL A 150 -4.68 19.84 -2.90
C VAL A 150 -4.45 20.12 -1.41
N PRO A 151 -5.49 20.13 -0.56
CA PRO A 151 -5.33 20.37 0.86
C PRO A 151 -4.59 19.21 1.54
N ARG A 152 -3.82 19.53 2.60
CA ARG A 152 -3.03 18.52 3.35
C ARG A 152 -3.86 17.36 3.90
N SER A 153 -5.15 17.54 4.16
CA SER A 153 -6.06 16.47 4.61
C SER A 153 -6.29 15.36 3.56
N TYR A 154 -5.88 15.59 2.30
CA TYR A 154 -5.96 14.61 1.22
C TYR A 154 -4.62 13.92 0.96
N ILE A 155 -3.59 14.24 1.75
CA ILE A 155 -2.34 13.48 1.80
C ILE A 155 -2.52 12.39 2.86
N VAL A 156 -2.50 11.13 2.43
CA VAL A 156 -2.72 9.96 3.29
C VAL A 156 -1.42 9.15 3.33
N PRO A 157 -0.56 9.37 4.34
CA PRO A 157 0.70 8.65 4.43
C PRO A 157 0.47 7.16 4.64
N GLU A 158 1.16 6.36 3.83
CA GLU A 158 1.18 4.90 3.90
C GLU A 158 2.48 4.45 4.57
N TYR A 159 2.36 3.60 5.61
CA TYR A 159 3.43 3.32 6.56
C TYR A 159 4.28 2.08 6.24
N SER A 160 3.77 1.17 5.41
CA SER A 160 4.29 -0.19 5.29
C SER A 160 4.26 -0.75 3.86
N PHE A 161 3.13 -0.66 3.16
CA PHE A 161 2.95 -1.26 1.83
C PHE A 161 3.69 -0.54 0.69
N LEU A 162 4.09 0.72 0.89
CA LEU A 162 4.87 1.55 -0.04
C LEU A 162 6.29 1.83 0.44
N ASP A 163 6.76 1.18 1.52
CA ASP A 163 8.17 1.24 1.89
C ASP A 163 9.04 0.79 0.71
N ALA A 164 10.24 1.38 0.59
CA ALA A 164 11.20 0.97 -0.42
C ALA A 164 11.49 -0.53 -0.29
N ARG A 165 11.75 -1.23 -1.40
CA ARG A 165 12.06 -2.66 -1.34
C ARG A 165 13.30 -2.87 -0.46
N GLY A 166 13.19 -3.70 0.57
CA GLY A 166 14.34 -4.01 1.41
C GLY A 166 15.42 -4.78 0.64
N LEU A 167 16.64 -4.25 0.58
CA LEU A 167 17.74 -4.86 -0.18
C LEU A 167 18.76 -5.61 0.68
N GLY A 168 18.47 -5.82 1.96
CA GLY A 168 19.28 -6.63 2.88
C GLY A 168 20.75 -6.21 2.91
N ALA A 169 21.65 -7.14 2.62
CA ALA A 169 23.10 -6.94 2.60
C ALA A 169 23.62 -5.92 1.56
N TYR A 170 22.74 -5.32 0.76
CA TYR A 170 23.08 -4.18 -0.10
C TYR A 170 22.86 -2.82 0.56
N GLU A 171 22.28 -2.76 1.76
CA GLU A 171 22.17 -1.52 2.52
C GLU A 171 23.53 -0.85 2.68
N GLY A 172 23.59 0.46 2.40
CA GLY A 172 24.83 1.24 2.50
C GLY A 172 25.86 0.99 1.38
N LYS A 173 25.60 0.06 0.44
CA LYS A 173 26.47 -0.16 -0.73
C LYS A 173 26.24 0.90 -1.80
N ASN A 174 27.10 0.88 -2.81
CA ASN A 174 26.98 1.74 -3.98
C ASN A 174 25.67 1.47 -4.73
N LEU A 175 24.95 2.51 -5.12
CA LEU A 175 23.69 2.45 -5.88
C LEU A 175 23.79 1.67 -7.19
N GLU A 176 24.97 1.65 -7.83
CA GLU A 176 25.22 0.86 -9.05
C GLU A 176 25.07 -0.65 -8.81
N SER A 177 25.28 -1.13 -7.58
CA SER A 177 25.13 -2.55 -7.22
C SER A 177 23.69 -3.05 -7.26
N VAL A 178 22.70 -2.14 -7.36
CA VAL A 178 21.29 -2.53 -7.59
C VAL A 178 21.14 -3.30 -8.90
N SER A 179 22.00 -3.06 -9.90
CA SER A 179 21.99 -3.81 -11.17
C SER A 179 22.20 -5.33 -10.98
N GLU A 180 22.96 -5.75 -9.96
CA GLU A 180 23.16 -7.16 -9.62
C GLU A 180 21.86 -7.79 -9.08
N ILE A 181 21.09 -7.03 -8.31
CA ILE A 181 19.80 -7.44 -7.75
C ILE A 181 18.81 -7.66 -8.89
N TYR A 182 18.73 -6.70 -9.81
CA TYR A 182 17.84 -6.80 -10.96
C TYR A 182 18.23 -7.94 -11.91
N ALA A 183 19.53 -8.23 -12.08
CA ALA A 183 19.96 -9.40 -12.83
C ALA A 183 19.47 -10.72 -12.18
N SER A 184 19.42 -10.77 -10.85
CA SER A 184 18.87 -11.89 -10.10
C SER A 184 17.34 -11.99 -10.22
N ASP A 185 16.64 -10.86 -10.24
CA ASP A 185 15.17 -10.80 -10.37
C ASP A 185 14.69 -11.36 -11.72
N VAL A 186 15.47 -11.17 -12.79
CA VAL A 186 15.18 -11.74 -14.13
C VAL A 186 15.15 -13.27 -14.09
N ILE A 187 15.91 -13.90 -13.19
CA ILE A 187 15.95 -15.36 -13.06
C ILE A 187 14.69 -15.85 -12.34
N SER A 188 14.35 -15.25 -11.20
CA SER A 188 13.20 -15.65 -10.38
C SER A 188 12.68 -14.47 -9.55
N PRO A 189 11.35 -14.25 -9.51
CA PRO A 189 10.75 -13.18 -8.71
C PRO A 189 10.77 -13.49 -7.21
N ASN A 190 11.11 -14.72 -6.82
CA ASN A 190 11.17 -15.14 -5.41
C ASN A 190 12.58 -15.01 -4.81
N THR A 191 13.57 -14.62 -5.61
CA THR A 191 14.93 -14.45 -5.10
C THR A 191 14.98 -13.23 -4.18
N LYS A 192 15.47 -13.44 -2.96
CA LYS A 192 15.72 -12.38 -1.99
C LYS A 192 17.20 -12.01 -2.03
N PRO A 193 17.56 -10.72 -1.92
CA PRO A 193 18.92 -10.34 -1.60
C PRO A 193 19.42 -11.03 -0.32
N PRO A 194 20.73 -11.21 -0.11
CA PRO A 194 21.25 -11.79 1.12
C PRO A 194 20.81 -10.97 2.34
N PRO A 195 20.50 -11.60 3.48
CA PRO A 195 20.10 -10.89 4.70
C PRO A 195 21.27 -10.14 5.35
N ILE A 196 20.96 -9.22 6.26
CA ILE A 196 21.91 -8.45 7.07
C ILE A 196 21.35 -8.29 8.50
N ASP A 197 22.24 -8.09 9.48
CA ASP A 197 21.89 -8.07 10.91
C ASP A 197 21.50 -6.69 11.46
N ASP A 198 21.40 -5.66 10.61
CA ASP A 198 21.11 -4.26 11.01
C ASP A 198 19.60 -3.94 11.04
N GLY A 199 18.75 -4.94 10.81
CA GLY A 199 17.30 -4.80 10.73
C GLY A 199 16.76 -4.42 9.36
N THR A 200 17.60 -4.27 8.32
CA THR A 200 17.14 -4.05 6.95
C THR A 200 16.45 -5.31 6.41
N PRO A 201 15.18 -5.20 5.94
CA PRO A 201 14.51 -6.33 5.29
C PRO A 201 15.22 -6.74 4.00
N ASN A 202 15.04 -7.99 3.57
CA ASN A 202 15.51 -8.50 2.28
C ASN A 202 14.33 -9.08 1.50
N GLU A 203 13.70 -8.25 0.67
CA GLU A 203 12.47 -8.58 -0.04
C GLU A 203 12.76 -9.06 -1.46
N SER A 204 12.02 -10.09 -1.88
CA SER A 204 11.92 -10.48 -3.29
C SER A 204 10.86 -9.65 -4.01
N VAL A 205 10.88 -9.69 -5.35
CA VAL A 205 9.84 -9.07 -6.17
C VAL A 205 8.44 -9.60 -5.81
N ALA A 206 8.33 -10.90 -5.52
CA ALA A 206 7.09 -11.54 -5.10
C ALA A 206 6.60 -11.04 -3.74
N ASP A 207 7.49 -10.77 -2.77
CA ASP A 207 7.10 -10.19 -1.47
C ASP A 207 6.50 -8.79 -1.67
N VAL A 208 7.18 -7.92 -2.45
CA VAL A 208 6.68 -6.58 -2.78
C VAL A 208 5.34 -6.64 -3.50
N PHE A 209 5.19 -7.59 -4.43
CA PHE A 209 3.94 -7.81 -5.16
C PHE A 209 2.75 -8.15 -4.24
N VAL A 210 2.97 -8.93 -3.19
CA VAL A 210 1.93 -9.24 -2.20
C VAL A 210 1.47 -7.98 -1.47
N ARG A 211 2.40 -7.18 -0.93
CA ARG A 211 2.05 -5.97 -0.18
C ARG A 211 1.43 -4.89 -1.06
N ILE A 212 1.89 -4.73 -2.31
CA ILE A 212 1.29 -3.73 -3.22
C ILE A 212 -0.12 -4.15 -3.68
N THR A 213 -0.39 -5.45 -3.79
CA THR A 213 -1.75 -5.97 -4.03
C THR A 213 -2.68 -5.70 -2.85
N GLN A 214 -2.16 -5.77 -1.62
CA GLN A 214 -2.90 -5.38 -0.41
C GLN A 214 -3.18 -3.88 -0.38
N LEU A 215 -2.21 -3.03 -0.76
CA LEU A 215 -2.45 -1.60 -0.94
C LEU A 215 -3.58 -1.36 -1.93
N MET A 216 -3.56 -1.99 -3.11
CA MET A 216 -4.62 -1.83 -4.10
C MET A 216 -5.98 -2.28 -3.57
N SER A 217 -6.03 -3.33 -2.74
CA SER A 217 -7.27 -3.73 -2.04
C SER A 217 -7.82 -2.60 -1.18
N ILE A 218 -6.96 -1.90 -0.44
CA ILE A 218 -7.35 -0.77 0.40
C ILE A 218 -7.83 0.39 -0.48
N LEU A 219 -7.06 0.76 -1.49
CA LEU A 219 -7.38 1.92 -2.35
C LEU A 219 -8.70 1.72 -3.11
N GLU A 220 -8.91 0.54 -3.70
CA GLU A 220 -10.13 0.23 -4.44
C GLU A 220 -11.35 0.04 -3.54
N THR A 221 -11.19 -0.24 -2.25
CA THR A 221 -12.33 -0.36 -1.32
C THR A 221 -12.68 0.97 -0.66
N GLN A 222 -11.69 1.79 -0.32
CA GLN A 222 -11.90 3.05 0.41
C GLN A 222 -12.25 4.25 -0.48
N TYR A 223 -11.70 4.33 -1.69
CA TYR A 223 -11.77 5.54 -2.54
C TYR A 223 -12.57 5.36 -3.83
N SER A 224 -13.56 4.47 -3.82
CA SER A 224 -14.27 4.02 -5.04
C SER A 224 -14.76 5.17 -5.93
N GLY A 225 -14.18 5.28 -7.13
CA GLY A 225 -14.52 6.29 -8.15
C GLY A 225 -13.67 7.56 -8.11
N ASP A 226 -12.72 7.66 -7.17
CA ASP A 226 -11.83 8.82 -7.05
C ASP A 226 -10.56 8.70 -7.92
N THR A 227 -9.78 9.78 -7.93
CA THR A 227 -8.42 9.78 -8.44
C THR A 227 -7.42 9.65 -7.29
N VAL A 228 -6.48 8.71 -7.42
CA VAL A 228 -5.45 8.42 -6.43
C VAL A 228 -4.07 8.57 -7.06
N VAL A 229 -3.22 9.41 -6.45
CA VAL A 229 -1.82 9.60 -6.81
C VAL A 229 -0.96 8.80 -5.83
N ILE A 230 -0.35 7.72 -6.30
CA ILE A 230 0.55 6.88 -5.49
C ILE A 230 1.97 7.44 -5.64
N VAL A 231 2.59 7.82 -4.52
CA VAL A 231 3.96 8.36 -4.50
C VAL A 231 4.89 7.37 -3.80
N SER A 232 5.76 6.73 -4.57
CA SER A 232 6.69 5.73 -4.04
C SER A 232 8.11 6.28 -3.90
N PRO A 233 8.87 5.87 -2.86
CA PRO A 233 10.26 6.25 -2.68
C PRO A 233 11.19 5.75 -3.78
N ASP A 234 10.87 4.63 -4.41
CA ASP A 234 11.71 3.94 -5.38
C ASP A 234 10.90 3.50 -6.60
N SER A 235 11.59 2.86 -7.53
CA SER A 235 10.95 2.36 -8.75
C SER A 235 10.26 1.01 -8.53
N ASP A 236 10.72 0.20 -7.59
CA ASP A 236 10.33 -1.21 -7.46
C ASP A 236 8.83 -1.35 -7.16
N ASN A 237 8.30 -0.62 -6.18
CA ASN A 237 6.87 -0.65 -5.87
C ASN A 237 5.99 -0.35 -7.09
N LEU A 238 6.36 0.67 -7.87
CA LEU A 238 5.59 1.14 -9.02
C LEU A 238 5.70 0.18 -10.22
N THR A 239 6.91 -0.29 -10.51
CA THR A 239 7.13 -1.26 -11.59
C THR A 239 6.43 -2.59 -11.34
N ILE A 240 6.49 -3.08 -10.10
CA ILE A 240 5.86 -4.34 -9.71
C ILE A 240 4.34 -4.21 -9.71
N LEU A 241 3.81 -3.06 -9.24
CA LEU A 241 2.40 -2.73 -9.40
C LEU A 241 1.99 -2.72 -10.87
N GLN A 242 2.71 -1.98 -11.71
CA GLN A 242 2.38 -1.83 -13.13
C GLN A 242 2.45 -3.17 -13.86
N ALA A 243 3.48 -3.99 -13.59
CA ALA A 243 3.59 -5.35 -14.12
C ALA A 243 2.40 -6.22 -13.71
N GLY A 244 2.01 -6.16 -12.43
CA GLY A 244 0.83 -6.84 -11.89
C GLY A 244 -0.48 -6.44 -12.58
N LEU A 245 -0.67 -5.14 -12.79
CA LEU A 245 -1.88 -4.59 -13.40
C LEU A 245 -2.03 -5.04 -14.87
N ILE A 246 -0.94 -5.02 -15.65
CA ILE A 246 -0.97 -5.39 -17.07
C ILE A 246 -0.76 -6.90 -17.31
N GLY A 247 -0.56 -7.68 -16.25
CA GLY A 247 -0.28 -9.12 -16.34
C GLY A 247 1.08 -9.46 -16.95
N LEU A 248 2.06 -8.55 -16.86
CA LEU A 248 3.45 -8.80 -17.24
C LEU A 248 4.10 -9.76 -16.23
N ASP A 249 4.95 -10.65 -16.73
CA ASP A 249 5.81 -11.48 -15.86
C ASP A 249 6.61 -10.59 -14.91
N LEU A 250 6.50 -10.85 -13.60
CA LEU A 250 7.18 -10.04 -12.57
C LEU A 250 8.70 -10.00 -12.74
N ARG A 251 9.31 -11.01 -13.37
CA ARG A 251 10.75 -11.01 -13.71
C ARG A 251 11.16 -9.89 -14.67
N ARG A 252 10.18 -9.30 -15.35
CA ARG A 252 10.34 -8.22 -16.33
C ARG A 252 9.90 -6.86 -15.79
N HIS A 253 9.65 -6.72 -14.49
CA HIS A 253 9.21 -5.44 -13.92
C HIS A 253 10.17 -4.28 -14.25
N MET A 254 11.47 -4.56 -14.41
CA MET A 254 12.48 -3.55 -14.77
C MET A 254 12.31 -2.94 -16.17
N ASP A 255 11.61 -3.62 -17.09
CA ASP A 255 11.22 -3.05 -18.39
C ASP A 255 10.34 -1.79 -18.20
N LEU A 256 9.75 -1.65 -17.01
CA LEU A 256 8.86 -0.56 -16.61
C LEU A 256 9.54 0.43 -15.65
N SER A 257 10.86 0.44 -15.51
CA SER A 257 11.58 1.31 -14.55
C SER A 257 11.17 2.78 -14.64
N PHE A 258 11.07 3.44 -13.49
CA PHE A 258 10.76 4.87 -13.36
C PHE A 258 12.02 5.67 -13.11
N ALA A 259 12.20 6.80 -13.80
CA ALA A 259 13.19 7.81 -13.44
C ALA A 259 12.72 8.63 -12.21
N PRO A 260 13.63 9.24 -11.42
CA PRO A 260 13.24 10.10 -10.31
C PRO A 260 12.36 11.27 -10.76
N GLY A 261 11.20 11.45 -10.12
CA GLY A 261 10.17 12.43 -10.50
C GLY A 261 9.33 12.06 -11.73
N GLU A 262 9.45 10.84 -12.25
CA GLU A 262 8.60 10.39 -13.36
C GLU A 262 7.16 10.14 -12.89
N VAL A 263 6.21 10.54 -13.74
CA VAL A 263 4.76 10.37 -13.54
C VAL A 263 4.20 9.49 -14.65
N ARG A 264 3.38 8.50 -14.30
CA ARG A 264 2.62 7.69 -15.25
C ARG A 264 1.16 7.57 -14.87
N PHE A 265 0.28 7.73 -15.86
CA PHE A 265 -1.13 7.37 -15.72
C PHE A 265 -1.31 5.86 -15.95
N VAL A 266 -2.14 5.22 -15.14
CA VAL A 266 -2.55 3.83 -15.36
C VAL A 266 -3.71 3.81 -16.34
N ASP A 267 -3.44 3.45 -17.60
CA ASP A 267 -4.50 3.22 -18.58
C ASP A 267 -5.20 1.88 -18.31
N LYS A 268 -6.53 1.93 -18.19
CA LYS A 268 -7.35 0.74 -17.98
C LYS A 268 -7.40 -0.16 -19.22
N ASN A 269 -7.10 0.38 -20.39
CA ASN A 269 -7.05 -0.37 -21.65
C ASN A 269 -5.85 -1.32 -21.72
N ASP A 270 -4.78 -1.04 -20.97
CA ASP A 270 -3.58 -1.88 -20.89
C ASP A 270 -3.80 -3.11 -19.97
N ILE A 271 -4.88 -3.11 -19.19
CA ILE A 271 -5.22 -4.21 -18.29
C ILE A 271 -5.85 -5.34 -19.11
N PRO A 272 -5.27 -6.56 -19.11
CA PRO A 272 -5.79 -7.65 -19.91
C PRO A 272 -7.19 -8.02 -19.44
N THR A 273 -8.05 -8.38 -20.40
CA THR A 273 -9.40 -8.86 -20.08
C THR A 273 -9.30 -10.08 -19.18
N TYR A 274 -9.89 -9.99 -18.00
CA TYR A 274 -9.89 -11.09 -17.04
C TYR A 274 -10.50 -12.34 -17.66
N LYS A 275 -9.66 -13.36 -17.84
CA LYS A 275 -10.13 -14.70 -18.15
C LYS A 275 -10.48 -15.33 -16.83
N GLN A 276 -11.79 -15.48 -16.55
CA GLN A 276 -12.20 -16.32 -15.43
C GLN A 276 -11.42 -17.63 -15.54
N PRO A 277 -10.63 -18.01 -14.51
CA PRO A 277 -10.08 -19.34 -14.50
C PRO A 277 -11.28 -20.26 -14.68
N ALA A 278 -11.16 -21.24 -15.60
CA ALA A 278 -12.19 -22.25 -15.76
C ALA A 278 -12.41 -22.80 -14.35
N SER A 279 -13.47 -22.37 -13.69
CA SER A 279 -13.76 -22.81 -12.35
C SER A 279 -13.97 -24.29 -12.55
N ALA A 280 -12.96 -25.09 -12.18
CA ALA A 280 -13.20 -26.46 -11.85
C ALA A 280 -14.10 -26.34 -10.64
N ILE A 281 -15.40 -26.25 -10.93
CA ILE A 281 -16.44 -26.57 -10.00
C ILE A 281 -16.10 -28.03 -9.67
N TYR A 282 -15.25 -28.24 -8.67
CA TYR A 282 -15.18 -29.51 -7.98
C TYR A 282 -16.52 -29.59 -7.25
N LYS A 283 -17.57 -29.92 -8.01
CA LYS A 283 -18.82 -30.40 -7.46
C LYS A 283 -18.41 -31.73 -6.84
N CYS A 284 -18.03 -31.68 -5.57
CA CYS A 284 -17.97 -32.88 -4.78
C CYS A 284 -19.42 -33.36 -4.66
N PHE A 285 -19.80 -34.25 -5.56
CA PHE A 285 -21.15 -34.78 -5.59
C PHE A 285 -21.41 -35.74 -4.41
N ASN A 286 -20.37 -36.13 -3.65
CA ASN A 286 -20.49 -37.11 -2.57
C ASN A 286 -19.53 -36.86 -1.37
N PRO A 287 -19.77 -35.85 -0.53
CA PRO A 287 -19.06 -35.69 0.74
C PRO A 287 -19.33 -36.90 1.67
N PRO A 288 -18.34 -37.41 2.43
CA PRO A 288 -17.04 -36.80 2.75
C PRO A 288 -15.86 -37.20 1.84
N SER A 289 -16.07 -38.07 0.86
CA SER A 289 -14.99 -38.60 0.01
C SER A 289 -14.98 -37.91 -1.35
N CYS A 290 -14.41 -36.72 -1.39
CA CYS A 290 -14.15 -35.99 -2.63
C CYS A 290 -12.78 -36.40 -3.17
N ASN A 291 -12.69 -37.56 -3.84
CA ASN A 291 -11.52 -37.87 -4.66
C ASN A 291 -11.64 -37.17 -6.01
#